data_AF-A0A0N9VVR6-F1
#
_entry.id   AF-A0A0N9VVR6-F1
#
_cell.length_a   1.000
_cell.length_b   1.000
_cell.length_c   1.000
_cell.angle_alpha   90.00
_cell.angle_beta   90.00
_cell.angle_gamma   90.00
#
_symmetry.space_group_name_H-M   'P 1'
#
loop_
_entity.id
_entity.type
_entity.pdbx_description
1 polymer ?
#
loop_
_entity_poly.entity_id
_entity_poly.type
_entity_poly.pdbx_seq_one_letter_code
_entity_poly.pdbx_strand_id
1 'polypeptide(L)'
;MKTFKHLVLPLSIIVLLLSACSNQTTETKTAESMSEEISQSSGNWQAKVDELSNQNVQEIKEDLSQLNKIVDHLNSQSEQLRSEIVLANQDTTKIKKILEKSQVMQQKGLLDLMNLNLKTSEVQAIRTKMIENLMLTEQMHDLSNQEDFDMKNPSAEFKNLALRSQILQKDIFVELDHLNNEFQ
;
A
#
# COMPACT_ATOMS: atom_id res chain seq x y z
N MET A 1 -22.21 10.35 -3.48
CA MET A 1 -21.19 9.43 -4.01
C MET A 1 -19.85 10.15 -4.10
N LYS A 2 -18.93 9.90 -3.17
CA LYS A 2 -17.52 10.24 -3.39
C LYS A 2 -16.97 9.13 -4.27
N THR A 3 -16.68 9.41 -5.53
CA THR A 3 -15.89 8.50 -6.37
C THR A 3 -14.51 8.41 -5.75
N PHE A 4 -14.10 7.23 -5.28
CA PHE A 4 -12.72 6.95 -4.89
C PHE A 4 -11.86 7.11 -6.15
N LYS A 5 -11.19 8.25 -6.31
CA LYS A 5 -10.44 8.53 -7.56
C LYS A 5 -9.02 7.94 -7.53
N HIS A 6 -8.44 7.77 -6.34
CA HIS A 6 -7.06 7.31 -6.17
C HIS A 6 -6.98 6.44 -4.91
N LEU A 7 -6.75 5.13 -5.08
CA LEU A 7 -6.32 4.27 -3.98
C LEU A 7 -4.80 4.42 -3.81
N VAL A 8 -4.33 4.54 -2.56
CA VAL A 8 -2.93 4.59 -2.08
C VAL A 8 -1.92 4.06 -3.12
N LEU A 9 -1.49 4.95 -4.01
CA LEU A 9 -0.51 4.67 -5.06
C LEU A 9 0.86 4.95 -4.44
N PRO A 10 1.73 3.94 -4.30
CA PRO A 10 3.01 4.11 -3.64
C PRO A 10 3.87 5.09 -4.42
N LEU A 11 4.43 6.07 -3.71
CA LEU A 11 5.16 7.18 -4.31
C LEU A 11 6.41 6.72 -5.07
N SER A 12 6.97 5.57 -4.70
CA SER A 12 8.05 4.89 -5.41
C SER A 12 7.71 4.61 -6.89
N ILE A 13 6.45 4.29 -7.21
CA ILE A 13 6.00 4.07 -8.61
C ILE A 13 5.95 5.39 -9.39
N ILE A 14 5.55 6.50 -8.75
CA ILE A 14 5.45 7.81 -9.40
C ILE A 14 6.84 8.30 -9.83
N VAL A 15 7.84 8.02 -9.00
CA VAL A 15 9.21 8.44 -9.22
C VAL A 15 9.89 7.69 -10.39
N LEU A 16 9.52 6.43 -10.65
CA LEU A 16 9.98 5.68 -11.82
C LEU A 16 9.50 6.26 -13.15
N LEU A 17 8.28 6.80 -13.20
CA LEU A 17 7.75 7.42 -14.43
C LEU A 17 8.52 8.66 -14.84
N LEU A 18 9.26 9.28 -13.91
CA LEU A 18 10.08 10.47 -14.16
C LEU A 18 11.52 10.14 -14.62
N SER A 19 11.96 8.88 -14.52
CA SER A 19 13.38 8.48 -14.67
C SER A 19 13.67 7.60 -15.90
N ALA A 20 12.67 7.27 -16.72
CA ALA A 20 12.78 6.39 -17.90
C ALA A 20 13.60 6.93 -19.11
N CYS A 21 14.65 7.73 -18.88
CA CYS A 21 15.64 8.16 -19.87
C CYS A 21 17.07 7.91 -19.36
N SER A 22 17.61 6.71 -19.58
CA SER A 22 19.00 6.41 -20.00
C SER A 22 19.49 5.04 -19.50
N ASN A 23 20.08 4.29 -20.43
CA ASN A 23 20.45 2.87 -20.39
C ASN A 23 21.57 2.43 -19.41
N GLN A 24 21.47 1.15 -19.01
CA GLN A 24 22.46 0.04 -19.07
C GLN A 24 23.30 -0.41 -17.83
N THR A 25 22.95 -1.63 -17.38
CA THR A 25 23.77 -2.86 -17.05
C THR A 25 24.26 -3.21 -15.61
N THR A 26 23.85 -4.43 -15.16
CA THR A 26 24.51 -5.47 -14.26
C THR A 26 24.87 -5.14 -12.79
N GLU A 27 24.81 -6.00 -11.75
CA GLU A 27 24.28 -7.35 -11.45
C GLU A 27 24.45 -7.64 -9.90
N THR A 28 23.42 -8.18 -9.20
CA THR A 28 23.42 -8.97 -7.90
C THR A 28 23.98 -8.38 -6.57
N LYS A 29 23.49 -8.64 -5.33
CA LYS A 29 22.72 -9.74 -4.68
C LYS A 29 22.24 -9.34 -3.24
N THR A 30 21.01 -9.78 -2.91
CA THR A 30 20.38 -10.23 -1.64
C THR A 30 20.42 -9.37 -0.35
N ALA A 31 19.22 -9.05 0.16
CA ALA A 31 18.93 -8.38 1.43
C ALA A 31 18.18 -9.29 2.42
N GLU A 32 18.39 -9.04 3.72
CA GLU A 32 17.52 -9.43 4.84
C GLU A 32 17.15 -8.16 5.61
N SER A 33 15.85 -7.94 5.88
CA SER A 33 15.40 -7.27 7.11
C SER A 33 13.90 -7.45 7.36
N MET A 34 13.53 -7.28 8.64
CA MET A 34 12.20 -7.17 9.24
C MET A 34 11.50 -8.46 9.69
N SER A 35 11.94 -8.97 10.84
CA SER A 35 11.19 -9.92 11.67
C SER A 35 10.65 -9.32 12.99
N GLU A 36 10.92 -8.06 13.32
CA GLU A 36 10.73 -7.57 14.71
C GLU A 36 9.45 -6.74 14.98
N GLU A 37 8.89 -5.97 14.04
CA GLU A 37 7.73 -5.08 14.33
C GLU A 37 6.33 -5.70 14.16
N ILE A 38 6.20 -6.85 13.49
CA ILE A 38 4.90 -7.55 13.30
C ILE A 38 4.35 -8.09 14.64
N SER A 39 5.18 -8.22 15.66
CA SER A 39 4.88 -8.89 16.93
C SER A 39 3.91 -8.15 17.88
N GLN A 40 3.40 -6.96 17.51
CA GLN A 40 2.52 -6.14 18.38
C GLN A 40 1.08 -5.95 17.88
N SER A 41 0.66 -6.56 16.76
CA SER A 41 -0.72 -6.40 16.29
C SER A 41 -1.73 -7.07 17.24
N SER A 42 -2.77 -6.33 17.63
CA SER A 42 -3.86 -6.81 18.51
C SER A 42 -5.12 -7.26 17.75
N GLY A 43 -5.11 -7.11 16.42
CA GLY A 43 -6.23 -7.47 15.56
C GLY A 43 -6.18 -8.91 15.06
N ASN A 44 -7.26 -9.33 14.41
CA ASN A 44 -7.42 -10.69 13.88
C ASN A 44 -6.98 -10.83 12.40
N TRP A 45 -5.96 -10.09 11.96
CA TRP A 45 -5.57 -10.04 10.54
C TRP A 45 -5.10 -11.39 9.97
N GLN A 46 -4.62 -12.29 10.84
CA GLN A 46 -4.22 -13.65 10.49
C GLN A 46 -5.40 -14.64 10.46
N ALA A 47 -6.60 -14.22 10.87
CA ALA A 47 -7.79 -15.07 10.81
C ALA A 47 -8.07 -15.47 9.36
N LYS A 48 -8.33 -16.76 9.15
CA LYS A 48 -8.66 -17.24 7.81
C LYS A 48 -10.09 -16.84 7.46
N VAL A 49 -10.33 -16.60 6.18
CA VAL A 49 -11.62 -16.12 5.65
C VAL A 49 -12.76 -17.10 5.97
N ASP A 50 -12.49 -18.40 6.06
CA ASP A 50 -13.44 -19.46 6.41
C ASP A 50 -13.78 -19.55 7.91
N GLU A 51 -13.05 -18.83 8.76
CA GLU A 51 -13.29 -18.76 10.22
C GLU A 51 -14.21 -17.57 10.61
N LEU A 52 -14.56 -16.72 9.64
CA LEU A 52 -15.34 -15.50 9.82
C LEU A 52 -16.79 -15.66 9.37
N SER A 53 -17.66 -14.75 9.80
CA SER A 53 -19.02 -14.73 9.31
C SER A 53 -19.05 -14.36 7.82
N ASN A 54 -20.06 -14.84 7.12
CA ASN A 54 -20.26 -14.61 5.69
C ASN A 54 -21.72 -14.19 5.47
N GLN A 55 -21.94 -13.23 4.57
CA GLN A 55 -23.24 -12.69 4.19
C GLN A 55 -24.05 -12.05 5.33
N ASN A 56 -23.42 -11.74 6.46
CA ASN A 56 -24.07 -11.00 7.53
C ASN A 56 -24.03 -9.49 7.21
N VAL A 57 -25.08 -9.01 6.56
CA VAL A 57 -25.24 -7.62 6.08
C VAL A 57 -24.86 -6.59 7.14
N GLN A 58 -25.28 -6.77 8.40
CA GLN A 58 -25.02 -5.78 9.45
C GLN A 58 -23.54 -5.75 9.83
N GLU A 59 -22.91 -6.92 9.97
CA GLU A 59 -21.48 -7.02 10.28
C GLU A 59 -20.62 -6.52 9.12
N ILE A 60 -21.02 -6.77 7.86
CA ILE A 60 -20.31 -6.27 6.67
C ILE A 60 -20.31 -4.74 6.69
N LYS A 61 -21.44 -4.10 7.00
CA LYS A 61 -21.53 -2.64 7.12
C LYS A 61 -20.62 -2.08 8.21
N GLU A 62 -20.59 -2.73 9.37
CA GLU A 62 -19.73 -2.33 10.50
C GLU A 62 -18.25 -2.45 10.15
N ASP A 63 -17.85 -3.57 9.54
CA ASP A 63 -16.50 -3.83 9.10
C ASP A 63 -16.06 -2.87 7.99
N LEU A 64 -16.91 -2.65 6.97
CA LEU A 64 -16.66 -1.67 5.91
C LEU A 64 -16.53 -0.26 6.48
N SER A 65 -17.32 0.12 7.48
CA SER A 65 -17.18 1.44 8.10
C SER A 65 -15.81 1.62 8.77
N GLN A 66 -15.30 0.58 9.42
CA GLN A 66 -13.96 0.60 10.03
C GLN A 66 -12.86 0.64 8.96
N LEU A 67 -12.95 -0.21 7.93
CA LEU A 67 -11.96 -0.26 6.86
C LEU A 67 -11.91 1.05 6.07
N ASN A 68 -13.07 1.60 5.69
CA ASN A 68 -13.13 2.84 4.91
C ASN A 68 -12.55 4.04 5.66
N LYS A 69 -12.64 4.10 7.01
CA LYS A 69 -11.98 5.17 7.78
C LYS A 69 -10.47 5.17 7.59
N ILE A 70 -9.85 3.99 7.57
CA ILE A 70 -8.41 3.85 7.32
C ILE A 70 -8.09 4.19 5.86
N VAL A 71 -8.86 3.66 4.91
CA VAL A 71 -8.69 3.95 3.47
C VAL A 71 -8.78 5.46 3.19
N ASP A 72 -9.80 6.13 3.72
CA ASP A 72 -10.00 7.58 3.56
C ASP A 72 -8.84 8.38 4.16
N HIS A 73 -8.34 7.96 5.33
CA HIS A 73 -7.19 8.59 5.95
C HIS A 73 -5.93 8.47 5.08
N LEU A 74 -5.61 7.24 4.63
CA LEU A 74 -4.44 6.98 3.80
C LEU A 74 -4.54 7.66 2.44
N ASN A 75 -5.72 7.72 1.83
CA ASN A 75 -5.93 8.42 0.56
C ASN A 75 -5.71 9.92 0.72
N SER A 76 -6.27 10.52 1.78
CA SER A 76 -6.08 11.95 2.09
C SER A 76 -4.59 12.31 2.27
N GLN A 77 -3.85 11.49 3.02
CA GLN A 77 -2.41 11.69 3.19
C GLN A 77 -1.63 11.47 1.88
N SER A 78 -2.01 10.46 1.09
CA SER A 78 -1.39 10.20 -0.21
C SER A 78 -1.58 11.36 -1.20
N GLU A 79 -2.77 11.97 -1.22
CA GLU A 79 -3.05 13.16 -2.04
C GLU A 79 -2.22 14.38 -1.61
N GLN A 80 -2.04 14.56 -0.30
CA GLN A 80 -1.17 15.60 0.24
C GLN A 80 0.28 15.39 -0.19
N LEU A 81 0.83 14.18 0.00
CA LEU A 81 2.21 13.89 -0.37
C LEU A 81 2.43 14.00 -1.89
N ARG A 82 1.45 13.57 -2.71
CA ARG A 82 1.51 13.76 -4.17
C ARG A 82 1.58 15.24 -4.54
N SER A 83 0.80 16.07 -3.86
CA SER A 83 0.83 17.52 -4.06
C SER A 83 2.18 18.12 -3.64
N GLU A 84 2.77 17.65 -2.53
CA GLU A 84 4.13 18.04 -2.11
C GLU A 84 5.19 17.66 -3.16
N ILE A 85 5.10 16.49 -3.80
CA ILE A 85 6.04 16.09 -4.87
C ILE A 85 5.97 17.05 -6.06
N VAL A 86 4.76 17.39 -6.50
CA VAL A 86 4.57 18.34 -7.61
C VAL A 86 5.21 19.69 -7.28
N LEU A 87 5.03 20.17 -6.05
CA LEU A 87 5.61 21.44 -5.57
C LEU A 87 7.13 21.37 -5.35
N ALA A 88 7.69 20.18 -5.11
CA ALA A 88 9.13 20.01 -4.94
C ALA A 88 9.91 20.32 -6.23
N ASN A 89 9.28 20.27 -7.41
CA ASN A 89 9.86 20.68 -8.70
C ASN A 89 11.29 20.15 -8.93
N GLN A 90 11.47 18.83 -8.78
CA GLN A 90 12.75 18.12 -8.94
C GLN A 90 13.80 18.39 -7.84
N ASP A 91 13.48 19.12 -6.77
CA ASP A 91 14.32 19.24 -5.57
C ASP A 91 14.45 17.87 -4.89
N THR A 92 15.58 17.20 -5.15
CA THR A 92 15.84 15.83 -4.69
C THR A 92 15.85 15.71 -3.17
N THR A 93 16.25 16.76 -2.45
CA THR A 93 16.25 16.76 -0.98
C THR A 93 14.83 16.82 -0.44
N LYS A 94 13.95 17.61 -1.05
CA LYS A 94 12.52 17.62 -0.69
C LYS A 94 11.83 16.32 -1.08
N ILE A 95 12.10 15.80 -2.27
CA ILE A 95 11.54 14.52 -2.74
C ILE A 95 11.91 13.40 -1.78
N LYS A 96 13.18 13.32 -1.34
CA LYS A 96 13.61 12.34 -0.34
C LYS A 96 12.81 12.42 0.96
N LYS A 97 12.64 13.62 1.52
CA LYS A 97 11.83 13.83 2.73
C LYS A 97 10.37 13.42 2.53
N ILE A 98 9.81 13.65 1.35
CA ILE A 98 8.43 13.25 1.02
C ILE A 98 8.31 11.72 0.94
N LEU A 99 9.33 11.04 0.39
CA LEU A 99 9.40 9.58 0.37
C LEU A 99 9.52 9.00 1.78
N GLU A 100 10.33 9.59 2.66
CA GLU A 100 10.41 9.19 4.08
C GLU A 100 9.05 9.34 4.79
N LYS A 101 8.34 10.47 4.57
CA LYS A 101 6.97 10.65 5.09
C LYS A 101 6.00 9.59 4.54
N SER A 102 6.13 9.24 3.26
CA SER A 102 5.33 8.18 2.64
C SER A 102 5.53 6.84 3.31
N GLN A 103 6.77 6.48 3.62
CA GLN A 103 7.10 5.23 4.27
C GLN A 103 6.47 5.16 5.67
N VAL A 104 6.65 6.22 6.47
CA VAL A 104 6.04 6.30 7.82
C VAL A 104 4.51 6.20 7.75
N MET A 105 3.89 6.87 6.78
CA MET A 105 2.45 6.80 6.54
C MET A 105 2.01 5.37 6.21
N GLN A 106 2.73 4.67 5.34
CA GLN A 106 2.41 3.30 4.92
C GLN A 106 2.59 2.29 6.05
N GLN A 107 3.67 2.41 6.83
CA GLN A 107 3.90 1.58 8.02
C GLN A 107 2.80 1.78 9.07
N LYS A 108 2.38 3.03 9.29
CA LYS A 108 1.23 3.31 10.15
C LYS A 108 -0.05 2.69 9.60
N GLY A 109 -0.32 2.83 8.30
CA GLY A 109 -1.47 2.22 7.65
C GLY A 109 -1.49 0.70 7.77
N LEU A 110 -0.33 0.06 7.66
CA LEU A 110 -0.17 -1.38 7.85
C LEU A 110 -0.56 -1.80 9.27
N LEU A 111 -0.03 -1.10 10.28
CA LEU A 111 -0.38 -1.35 11.69
C LEU A 111 -1.87 -1.10 11.96
N ASP A 112 -2.45 -0.03 11.43
CA ASP A 112 -3.87 0.29 11.59
C ASP A 112 -4.75 -0.83 11.01
N LEU A 113 -4.40 -1.36 9.83
CA LEU A 113 -5.10 -2.51 9.23
C LEU A 113 -4.93 -3.78 10.06
N MET A 114 -3.71 -4.09 10.49
CA MET A 114 -3.42 -5.30 11.29
C MET A 114 -4.10 -5.27 12.66
N ASN A 115 -4.41 -4.10 13.19
CA ASN A 115 -5.11 -3.92 14.47
C ASN A 115 -6.64 -3.98 14.37
N LEU A 116 -7.21 -4.03 13.16
CA LEU A 116 -8.66 -4.23 13.01
C LEU A 116 -9.09 -5.60 13.55
N ASN A 117 -10.29 -5.65 14.12
CA ASN A 117 -10.97 -6.89 14.48
C ASN A 117 -12.21 -7.02 13.62
N LEU A 118 -12.02 -7.54 12.40
CA LEU A 118 -13.09 -7.71 11.43
C LEU A 118 -13.85 -9.01 11.69
N LYS A 119 -15.16 -8.98 11.52
CA LYS A 119 -16.04 -10.14 11.75
C LYS A 119 -16.31 -10.93 10.47
N THR A 120 -16.19 -10.28 9.32
CA THR A 120 -16.70 -10.77 8.03
C THR A 120 -15.59 -11.15 7.07
N SER A 121 -15.86 -12.23 6.35
CA SER A 121 -14.96 -12.84 5.36
C SER A 121 -14.68 -11.91 4.17
N GLU A 122 -15.68 -11.13 3.76
CA GLU A 122 -15.70 -10.27 2.59
C GLU A 122 -14.77 -9.06 2.80
N VAL A 123 -14.90 -8.40 3.94
CA VAL A 123 -14.05 -7.25 4.29
C VAL A 123 -12.65 -7.72 4.68
N GLN A 124 -12.53 -8.92 5.27
CA GLN A 124 -11.24 -9.53 5.57
C GLN A 124 -10.41 -9.79 4.31
N ALA A 125 -11.01 -10.30 3.24
CA ALA A 125 -10.31 -10.56 1.98
C ALA A 125 -9.68 -9.28 1.40
N ILE A 126 -10.40 -8.15 1.46
CA ILE A 126 -9.87 -6.85 1.04
C ILE A 126 -8.74 -6.40 1.96
N ARG A 127 -8.94 -6.49 3.29
CA ARG A 127 -7.89 -6.12 4.27
C ARG A 127 -6.59 -6.88 4.02
N THR A 128 -6.65 -8.18 3.76
CA THR A 128 -5.46 -8.99 3.48
C THR A 128 -4.71 -8.50 2.24
N LYS A 129 -5.43 -8.18 1.15
CA LYS A 129 -4.83 -7.61 -0.06
C LYS A 129 -4.18 -6.25 0.19
N MET A 130 -4.81 -5.41 1.02
CA MET A 130 -4.24 -4.11 1.41
C MET A 130 -2.95 -4.27 2.21
N ILE A 131 -2.94 -5.18 3.20
CA ILE A 131 -1.74 -5.51 3.97
C ILE A 131 -0.62 -6.00 3.04
N GLU A 132 -0.94 -6.95 2.15
CA GLU A 132 0.02 -7.45 1.15
C GLU A 132 0.59 -6.31 0.30
N ASN A 133 -0.27 -5.42 -0.22
CA ASN A 133 0.18 -4.29 -1.04
C ASN A 133 1.10 -3.31 -0.29
N LEU A 134 0.85 -3.08 1.01
CA LEU A 134 1.71 -2.24 1.85
C LEU A 134 3.07 -2.92 2.11
N MET A 135 3.08 -4.24 2.36
CA MET A 135 4.33 -5.00 2.49
C MET A 135 5.15 -5.01 1.20
N LEU A 136 4.52 -5.12 0.02
CA LEU A 136 5.23 -4.97 -1.25
C LEU A 136 5.83 -3.57 -1.41
N THR A 137 5.15 -2.55 -0.88
CA THR A 137 5.64 -1.18 -0.95
C THR A 137 6.84 -0.97 -0.05
N GLU A 138 6.85 -1.56 1.14
CA GLU A 138 8.00 -1.59 2.03
C GLU A 138 9.19 -2.30 1.38
N GLN A 139 8.98 -3.46 0.75
CA GLN A 139 10.03 -4.14 -0.02
C GLN A 139 10.58 -3.25 -1.15
N MET A 140 9.71 -2.54 -1.88
CA MET A 140 10.17 -1.57 -2.88
C MET A 140 10.98 -0.43 -2.25
N HIS A 141 10.57 0.08 -1.09
CA HIS A 141 11.29 1.11 -0.37
C HIS A 141 12.68 0.62 0.06
N ASP A 142 12.78 -0.60 0.59
CA ASP A 142 14.05 -1.18 0.99
C ASP A 142 14.99 -1.37 -0.20
N LEU A 143 14.47 -1.92 -1.31
CA LEU A 143 15.21 -1.99 -2.57
C LEU A 143 15.65 -0.61 -3.05
N SER A 144 14.83 0.44 -2.84
CA SER A 144 15.17 1.80 -3.27
C SER A 144 16.27 2.47 -2.44
N ASN A 145 16.54 1.95 -1.24
CA ASN A 145 17.60 2.44 -0.35
C ASN A 145 18.92 1.68 -0.50
N GLN A 146 18.96 0.63 -1.31
CA GLN A 146 20.20 -0.08 -1.61
C GLN A 146 21.16 0.83 -2.37
N GLU A 147 22.46 0.72 -2.08
CA GLU A 147 23.50 1.58 -2.70
C GLU A 147 23.54 1.45 -4.23
N ASP A 148 23.16 0.28 -4.75
CA ASP A 148 23.12 -0.08 -6.17
C ASP A 148 21.75 0.17 -6.83
N PHE A 149 20.79 0.77 -6.12
CA PHE A 149 19.48 1.07 -6.69
C PHE A 149 19.57 2.11 -7.82
N ASP A 150 19.37 1.65 -9.05
CA ASP A 150 19.20 2.53 -10.21
C ASP A 150 17.71 2.78 -10.50
N MET A 151 17.25 3.98 -10.15
CA MET A 151 15.89 4.41 -10.41
C MET A 151 15.54 4.47 -11.91
N LYS A 152 16.53 4.66 -12.78
CA LYS A 152 16.34 4.67 -14.24
C LYS A 152 16.25 3.26 -14.81
N ASN A 153 16.96 2.32 -14.20
CA ASN A 153 16.94 0.91 -14.56
C ASN A 153 16.67 0.02 -13.34
N PRO A 154 15.44 0.08 -12.75
CA PRO A 154 15.16 -0.69 -11.55
C PRO A 154 15.35 -2.17 -11.78
N SER A 155 15.74 -2.88 -10.73
CA SER A 155 15.92 -4.32 -10.76
C SER A 155 14.65 -5.04 -11.22
N ALA A 156 14.80 -6.26 -11.75
CA ALA A 156 13.65 -7.08 -12.14
C ALA A 156 12.72 -7.35 -10.95
N GLU A 157 13.30 -7.50 -9.76
CA GLU A 157 12.57 -7.64 -8.50
C GLU A 157 11.73 -6.40 -8.21
N PHE A 158 12.33 -5.20 -8.22
CA PHE A 158 11.59 -3.96 -8.01
C PHE A 158 10.43 -3.81 -9.00
N LYS A 159 10.68 -4.09 -10.29
CA LYS A 159 9.65 -4.03 -11.33
C LYS A 159 8.51 -5.03 -11.09
N ASN A 160 8.83 -6.24 -10.64
CA ASN A 160 7.84 -7.26 -10.32
C ASN A 160 6.98 -6.84 -9.12
N LEU A 161 7.60 -6.34 -8.06
CA LEU A 161 6.91 -5.81 -6.88
C LEU A 161 6.00 -4.64 -7.27
N ALA A 162 6.49 -3.70 -8.09
CA ALA A 162 5.71 -2.58 -8.59
C ALA A 162 4.50 -3.05 -9.40
N LEU A 163 4.68 -4.03 -10.29
CA LEU A 163 3.58 -4.58 -11.07
C LEU A 163 2.54 -5.28 -10.18
N ARG A 164 2.98 -6.13 -9.24
CA ARG A 164 2.09 -6.82 -8.30
C ARG A 164 1.33 -5.82 -7.43
N SER A 165 2.00 -4.78 -6.95
CA SER A 165 1.40 -3.68 -6.20
C SER A 165 0.32 -2.95 -7.01
N GLN A 166 0.58 -2.66 -8.29
CA GLN A 166 -0.44 -2.06 -9.18
C GLN A 166 -1.65 -2.96 -9.40
N ILE A 167 -1.43 -4.26 -9.60
CA ILE A 167 -2.51 -5.24 -9.77
C ILE A 167 -3.36 -5.30 -8.49
N LEU A 168 -2.72 -5.46 -7.32
CA LEU A 168 -3.43 -5.49 -6.05
C LEU A 168 -4.21 -4.21 -5.80
N GLN A 169 -3.65 -3.03 -6.08
CA GLN A 169 -4.38 -1.78 -5.92
C GLN A 169 -5.64 -1.72 -6.79
N LYS A 170 -5.57 -2.22 -8.02
CA LYS A 170 -6.73 -2.30 -8.90
C LYS A 170 -7.78 -3.25 -8.33
N ASP A 171 -7.35 -4.43 -7.87
CA ASP A 171 -8.26 -5.44 -7.33
C ASP A 171 -8.92 -4.97 -6.03
N ILE A 172 -8.14 -4.38 -5.11
CA ILE A 172 -8.64 -3.75 -3.89
C ILE A 172 -9.67 -2.67 -4.23
N PHE A 173 -9.38 -1.81 -5.21
CA PHE A 173 -10.31 -0.76 -5.61
C PHE A 173 -11.63 -1.34 -6.12
N VAL A 174 -11.58 -2.31 -7.03
CA VAL A 174 -12.78 -2.92 -7.61
C VAL A 174 -13.62 -3.61 -6.53
N GLU A 175 -12.98 -4.38 -5.65
CA GLU A 175 -13.68 -5.14 -4.61
C GLU A 175 -14.27 -4.22 -3.54
N LEU A 176 -13.51 -3.21 -3.09
CA LEU A 176 -13.99 -2.25 -2.10
C LEU A 176 -15.12 -1.39 -2.66
N ASP A 177 -15.04 -0.94 -3.91
CA ASP A 177 -16.11 -0.19 -4.56
C ASP A 177 -17.37 -1.06 -4.73
N HIS A 178 -17.21 -2.31 -5.14
CA HIS A 178 -18.33 -3.25 -5.24
C HIS A 178 -19.03 -3.47 -3.89
N LEU A 179 -18.28 -3.80 -2.83
CA LEU A 179 -18.83 -4.00 -1.49
C LEU A 179 -19.45 -2.73 -0.91
N ASN A 180 -18.86 -1.57 -1.13
CA ASN A 180 -19.46 -0.30 -0.73
C ASN A 180 -20.77 -0.04 -1.47
N ASN A 181 -20.85 -0.30 -2.78
CA ASN A 181 -22.08 -0.11 -3.55
C ASN A 181 -23.19 -1.09 -3.14
N GLU A 182 -22.85 -2.30 -2.69
CA GLU A 182 -23.82 -3.31 -2.26
C GLU A 182 -24.33 -3.07 -0.83
N PHE A 183 -23.46 -2.61 0.08
CA PHE A 183 -23.76 -2.60 1.51
C PHE A 183 -23.82 -1.20 2.17
N GLN A 184 -23.36 -0.11 1.54
CA GLN A 184 -23.48 1.26 2.09
C GLN A 184 -24.65 2.05 1.52
#